data_AF-A0A3M2I416-F1
#
_entry.id   AF-A0A3M2I416-F1
#
_cell.length_a   1.000
_cell.length_b   1.000
_cell.length_c   1.000
_cell.angle_alpha   90.00
_cell.angle_beta   90.00
_cell.angle_gamma   90.00
#
_symmetry.space_group_name_H-M   'P 1'
#
loop_
_entity.id
_entity.type
_entity.pdbx_description
1 polymer ?
#
loop_
_entity_poly.entity_id
_entity_poly.type
_entity_poly.pdbx_seq_one_letter_code
_entity_poly.pdbx_strand_id
1 'polypeptide(L)'
;MNANDPKPFDPQALDRGPAKLNPTPQQAYEITLTIDNAPGPFAVVEGAAQFDVTNEGECGYIDPISGALHRITSIEPFPLTKLSDNEYKGIIYLDYMQDDAYYDRAVCHWEFTVVSAKLRATNDEISTRFRPRIFRKSVLAETSTTTYFWRGGYPRDEMANYPDSGYRTPERFKPEIRNDLFSITLSARKVTP
;
A
#
# COMPACT_ATOMS: atom_id res chain seq x y z
N MET A 1 1.39 -4.22 33.09
CA MET A 1 2.59 -4.84 32.49
C MET A 1 2.73 -4.22 31.11
N ASN A 2 3.81 -3.47 30.90
CA ASN A 2 4.29 -2.64 29.78
C ASN A 2 3.28 -1.97 28.80
N ALA A 3 3.13 -0.64 28.92
CA ALA A 3 2.21 0.21 28.16
C ALA A 3 2.76 0.73 26.80
N ASN A 4 3.81 0.09 26.26
CA ASN A 4 4.39 0.37 24.94
C ASN A 4 4.00 -0.71 23.91
N ASP A 5 2.90 -1.42 24.14
CA ASP A 5 2.38 -2.40 23.19
C ASP A 5 1.52 -1.69 22.13
N PRO A 6 1.91 -1.64 20.85
CA PRO A 6 0.95 -1.38 19.80
C PRO A 6 0.23 -2.68 19.46
N LYS A 7 -1.09 -2.76 19.71
CA LYS A 7 -2.05 -3.65 19.02
C LYS A 7 -3.49 -3.30 19.41
N PRO A 8 -4.50 -3.47 18.53
CA PRO A 8 -4.54 -4.34 17.33
C PRO A 8 -4.88 -3.63 16.01
N PHE A 9 -4.50 -4.28 14.90
CA PHE A 9 -5.07 -4.03 13.57
C PHE A 9 -6.44 -4.73 13.45
N ASP A 10 -7.41 -4.13 12.74
CA ASP A 10 -8.84 -4.50 12.71
C ASP A 10 -9.46 -4.26 11.32
N PRO A 11 -10.47 -5.01 10.86
CA PRO A 11 -10.54 -6.44 10.53
C PRO A 11 -10.69 -6.67 9.01
N GLN A 12 -10.41 -5.64 8.19
CA GLN A 12 -10.58 -5.64 6.72
C GLN A 12 -9.26 -5.70 5.93
N ALA A 13 -8.09 -5.74 6.58
CA ALA A 13 -7.12 -6.67 6.03
C ALA A 13 -7.54 -8.06 6.52
N LEU A 14 -7.14 -9.12 5.84
CA LEU A 14 -7.16 -10.48 6.41
C LEU A 14 -8.48 -11.26 6.28
N ASP A 15 -9.14 -11.25 5.12
CA ASP A 15 -9.51 -12.58 4.59
C ASP A 15 -8.71 -12.84 3.32
N ARG A 16 -7.47 -13.23 3.56
CA ARG A 16 -6.59 -13.85 2.56
C ARG A 16 -7.09 -15.24 2.15
N GLY A 17 -8.27 -15.64 2.63
CA GLY A 17 -8.78 -16.99 2.56
C GLY A 17 -7.77 -17.97 3.17
N PRO A 18 -7.46 -19.07 2.46
CA PRO A 18 -6.53 -20.09 2.93
C PRO A 18 -5.05 -19.67 2.87
N ALA A 19 -4.72 -18.50 2.34
CA ALA A 19 -3.33 -18.06 2.18
C ALA A 19 -2.60 -18.02 3.53
N LYS A 20 -1.28 -18.28 3.52
CA LYS A 20 -0.43 -18.27 4.72
C LYS A 20 0.63 -17.19 4.64
N LEU A 21 1.15 -16.78 5.81
CA LEU A 21 2.27 -15.83 5.90
C LEU A 21 3.53 -16.65 6.06
N ASN A 22 4.60 -16.22 5.42
CA ASN A 22 5.92 -16.79 5.64
C ASN A 22 6.34 -16.54 7.09
N PRO A 23 6.62 -17.59 7.90
CA PRO A 23 6.99 -17.42 9.31
C PRO A 23 8.38 -16.78 9.48
N THR A 24 9.24 -16.81 8.46
CA THR A 24 10.63 -16.33 8.51
C THR A 24 11.00 -15.59 7.22
N PRO A 25 10.35 -14.46 6.91
CA PRO A 25 10.62 -13.72 5.68
C PRO A 25 12.03 -13.12 5.68
N GLN A 26 12.68 -13.08 4.53
CA GLN A 26 14.09 -12.72 4.38
C GLN A 26 14.31 -11.49 3.49
N GLN A 27 13.35 -11.13 2.64
CA GLN A 27 13.51 -10.07 1.64
C GLN A 27 13.05 -8.71 2.18
N ALA A 28 13.76 -8.19 3.18
CA ALA A 28 13.41 -6.95 3.87
C ALA A 28 13.73 -5.68 3.05
N TYR A 29 12.77 -4.76 3.01
CA TYR A 29 12.93 -3.42 2.42
C TYR A 29 12.39 -2.36 3.38
N GLU A 30 13.18 -1.30 3.58
CA GLU A 30 12.72 -0.08 4.23
C GLU A 30 11.98 0.78 3.21
N ILE A 31 10.74 1.13 3.54
CA ILE A 31 9.93 2.10 2.83
C ILE A 31 10.00 3.43 3.57
N THR A 32 10.40 4.49 2.89
CA THR A 32 10.31 5.86 3.40
C THR A 32 9.21 6.61 2.67
N LEU A 33 8.34 7.27 3.42
CA LEU A 33 7.29 8.14 2.92
C LEU A 33 7.64 9.58 3.29
N THR A 34 7.78 10.45 2.28
CA THR A 34 8.06 11.88 2.45
C THR A 34 6.93 12.72 1.88
N ILE A 35 6.46 13.68 2.66
CA ILE A 35 5.36 14.59 2.29
C ILE A 35 5.96 15.97 2.05
N ASP A 36 5.71 16.54 0.87
CA ASP A 36 6.21 17.86 0.49
C ASP A 36 5.06 18.81 0.15
N ASN A 37 5.15 20.03 0.68
CA ASN A 37 4.21 21.12 0.44
C ASN A 37 2.72 20.77 0.69
N ALA A 38 2.39 19.91 1.66
CA ALA A 38 0.99 19.64 2.02
C ALA A 38 0.32 20.89 2.64
N PRO A 39 -1.00 21.11 2.44
CA PRO A 39 -1.69 22.25 3.04
C PRO A 39 -1.80 22.19 4.57
N GLY A 40 -1.63 21.01 5.18
CA GLY A 40 -1.66 20.79 6.61
C GLY A 40 -1.23 19.37 7.00
N PRO A 41 -1.30 19.02 8.31
CA PRO A 41 -0.86 17.73 8.83
C PRO A 41 -1.85 16.60 8.54
N PHE A 42 -1.33 15.36 8.45
CA PHE A 42 -2.15 14.16 8.35
C PHE A 42 -2.34 13.50 9.71
N ALA A 43 -3.60 13.26 10.09
CA ALA A 43 -3.95 12.52 11.32
C ALA A 43 -3.81 10.99 11.14
N VAL A 44 -4.01 10.50 9.92
CA VAL A 44 -3.93 9.07 9.58
C VAL A 44 -2.88 8.87 8.50
N VAL A 45 -1.93 7.97 8.74
CA VAL A 45 -0.94 7.51 7.76
C VAL A 45 -0.77 6.00 7.93
N GLU A 46 -1.27 5.24 6.96
CA GLU A 46 -1.27 3.77 7.00
C GLU A 46 -0.57 3.21 5.77
N GLY A 47 0.26 2.18 5.94
CA GLY A 47 0.95 1.47 4.86
C GLY A 47 0.32 0.10 4.59
N ALA A 48 0.25 -0.30 3.33
CA ALA A 48 -0.16 -1.63 2.92
C ALA A 48 0.69 -2.15 1.76
N ALA A 49 1.12 -3.41 1.84
CA ALA A 49 1.82 -4.13 0.80
C ALA A 49 0.86 -5.13 0.15
N GLN A 50 0.75 -5.08 -1.17
CA GLN A 50 -0.06 -6.00 -1.95
C GLN A 50 0.80 -7.10 -2.55
N PHE A 51 0.27 -8.31 -2.51
CA PHE A 51 0.81 -9.51 -3.11
C PHE A 51 -0.25 -10.14 -4.01
N ASP A 52 0.17 -10.69 -5.13
CA ASP A 52 -0.69 -11.39 -6.07
C ASP A 52 -0.09 -12.76 -6.38
N VAL A 53 -0.94 -13.77 -6.55
CA VAL A 53 -0.50 -15.04 -7.13
C VAL A 53 -0.19 -14.82 -8.61
N THR A 54 0.79 -15.55 -9.14
CA THR A 54 1.26 -15.38 -10.54
C THR A 54 0.84 -16.53 -11.46
N ASN A 55 0.32 -17.62 -10.88
CA ASN A 55 -0.08 -18.84 -11.57
C ASN A 55 -1.52 -19.29 -11.19
N GLU A 56 -2.47 -18.36 -11.06
CA GLU A 56 -3.83 -18.66 -10.61
C GLU A 56 -4.55 -19.70 -11.48
N GLY A 57 -4.23 -19.75 -12.78
CA GLY A 57 -4.78 -20.77 -13.69
C GLY A 57 -4.41 -22.21 -13.32
N GLU A 58 -3.27 -22.41 -12.67
CA GLU A 58 -2.76 -23.72 -12.30
C GLU A 58 -3.18 -24.10 -10.88
N CYS A 59 -3.06 -23.15 -9.94
CA CYS A 59 -3.22 -23.40 -8.51
C CYS A 59 -4.58 -22.99 -7.95
N GLY A 60 -5.28 -22.04 -8.59
CA GLY A 60 -6.42 -21.31 -8.03
C GLY A 60 -7.76 -22.04 -8.14
N TYR A 61 -8.76 -21.47 -7.47
CA TYR A 61 -10.14 -21.91 -7.59
C TYR A 61 -10.70 -21.57 -8.97
N ILE A 62 -11.28 -22.58 -9.64
CA ILE A 62 -12.06 -22.41 -10.86
C ILE A 62 -13.52 -22.62 -10.49
N ASP A 63 -14.35 -21.63 -10.75
CA ASP A 63 -15.79 -21.75 -10.53
C ASP A 63 -16.36 -22.88 -11.40
N PRO A 64 -17.03 -23.90 -10.82
CA PRO A 64 -17.43 -25.11 -11.54
C PRO A 64 -18.55 -24.87 -12.56
N ILE A 65 -19.26 -23.74 -12.48
CA ILE A 65 -20.37 -23.41 -13.37
C ILE A 65 -19.89 -22.54 -14.53
N SER A 66 -19.22 -21.45 -14.20
CA SER A 66 -18.77 -20.44 -15.17
C SER A 66 -17.40 -20.73 -15.77
N GLY A 67 -16.60 -21.60 -15.14
CA GLY A 67 -15.20 -21.81 -15.48
C GLY A 67 -14.31 -20.60 -15.17
N ALA A 68 -14.82 -19.60 -14.44
CA ALA A 68 -14.09 -18.38 -14.14
C ALA A 68 -12.93 -18.64 -13.18
N LEU A 69 -11.79 -18.01 -13.48
CA LEU A 69 -10.64 -17.90 -12.59
C LEU A 69 -10.77 -16.62 -11.77
N HIS A 70 -10.62 -16.74 -10.46
CA HIS A 70 -10.59 -15.59 -9.56
C HIS A 70 -9.14 -15.17 -9.31
N ARG A 71 -8.90 -13.86 -9.36
CA ARG A 71 -7.62 -13.28 -8.93
C ARG A 71 -7.42 -13.56 -7.44
N ILE A 72 -6.21 -13.98 -7.07
CA ILE A 72 -5.85 -14.24 -5.68
C ILE A 72 -4.89 -13.14 -5.24
N THR A 73 -5.37 -12.26 -4.37
CA THR A 73 -4.65 -11.07 -3.90
C THR A 73 -4.67 -11.04 -2.38
N SER A 74 -3.55 -10.67 -1.76
CA SER A 74 -3.51 -10.29 -0.34
C SER A 74 -3.02 -8.87 -0.20
N ILE A 75 -3.60 -8.14 0.75
CA ILE A 75 -3.19 -6.78 1.10
C ILE A 75 -2.84 -6.81 2.59
N GLU A 76 -1.55 -6.69 2.87
CA GLU A 76 -1.01 -6.82 4.21
C GLU A 76 -0.64 -5.45 4.76
N PRO A 77 -1.21 -5.04 5.90
CA PRO A 77 -0.84 -3.78 6.54
C PRO A 77 0.58 -3.88 7.10
N PHE A 78 1.33 -2.79 7.05
CA PHE A 78 2.61 -2.69 7.73
C PHE A 78 2.70 -1.36 8.50
N PRO A 79 3.40 -1.35 9.65
CA PRO A 79 3.49 -0.15 10.47
C PRO A 79 4.36 0.90 9.76
N LEU A 80 3.85 2.14 9.72
CA LEU A 80 4.63 3.32 9.37
C LEU A 80 4.88 4.13 10.65
N THR A 81 6.15 4.17 11.07
CA THR A 81 6.60 4.96 12.21
C THR A 81 6.86 6.39 11.76
N LYS A 82 6.21 7.36 12.42
CA LYS A 82 6.43 8.79 12.18
C LYS A 82 7.80 9.21 12.70
N LEU A 83 8.63 9.80 11.83
CA LEU A 83 9.93 10.38 12.18
C LEU A 83 9.86 11.90 12.35
N SER A 84 9.03 12.55 11.52
CA SER A 84 8.71 13.98 11.60
C SER A 84 7.30 14.22 11.06
N ASP A 85 6.84 15.47 11.05
CA ASP A 85 5.54 15.81 10.46
C ASP A 85 5.42 15.44 8.97
N ASN A 86 6.57 15.32 8.29
CA ASN A 86 6.66 15.11 6.85
C ASN A 86 7.32 13.78 6.46
N GLU A 87 7.74 12.95 7.43
CA GLU A 87 8.50 11.74 7.14
C GLU A 87 8.08 10.55 8.00
N TYR A 88 7.90 9.41 7.35
CA TYR A 88 7.52 8.13 7.96
C TYR A 88 8.36 6.99 7.40
N LYS A 89 8.58 5.95 8.21
CA LYS A 89 9.31 4.74 7.77
C LYS A 89 8.63 3.46 8.20
N GLY A 90 8.71 2.43 7.37
CA GLY A 90 8.23 1.09 7.68
C GLY A 90 9.07 0.03 7.00
N ILE A 91 9.03 -1.19 7.52
CA ILE A 91 9.68 -2.35 6.90
C ILE A 91 8.61 -3.23 6.27
N ILE A 92 8.86 -3.66 5.04
CA ILE A 92 8.10 -4.71 4.37
C ILE A 92 9.02 -5.89 4.05
N TYR A 93 8.42 -7.04 3.80
CA TYR A 93 9.12 -8.19 3.25
C TYR A 93 8.49 -8.58 1.93
N LEU A 94 9.30 -8.72 0.87
CA LEU A 94 8.76 -9.07 -0.46
C LEU A 94 8.32 -10.53 -0.55
N ASP A 95 8.80 -11.37 0.36
CA ASP A 95 8.48 -12.79 0.54
C ASP A 95 7.59 -13.03 1.78
N TYR A 96 6.74 -12.05 2.13
CA TYR A 96 5.88 -12.13 3.30
C TYR A 96 4.74 -13.14 3.15
N MET A 97 4.26 -13.37 1.92
CA MET A 97 3.27 -14.40 1.63
C MET A 97 3.96 -15.76 1.41
N GLN A 98 3.33 -16.82 1.91
CA GLN A 98 3.84 -18.18 1.79
C GLN A 98 3.17 -18.90 0.62
N ASP A 99 3.98 -19.41 -0.30
CA ASP A 99 3.57 -20.34 -1.34
C ASP A 99 2.97 -21.62 -0.71
N ASP A 100 1.77 -21.98 -1.11
CA ASP A 100 1.08 -23.18 -0.62
C ASP A 100 -0.01 -23.65 -1.60
N ALA A 101 -0.46 -24.88 -1.45
CA ALA A 101 -1.56 -25.45 -2.23
C ALA A 101 -2.88 -25.28 -1.49
N TYR A 102 -3.77 -24.42 -2.02
CA TYR A 102 -5.01 -24.04 -1.35
C TYR A 102 -6.26 -24.80 -1.80
N TYR A 103 -6.22 -25.37 -3.01
CA TYR A 103 -7.40 -25.89 -3.71
C TYR A 103 -7.20 -27.31 -4.24
N ASP A 104 -6.35 -28.12 -3.60
CA ASP A 104 -5.96 -29.48 -4.05
C ASP A 104 -5.39 -29.51 -5.48
N ARG A 105 -4.66 -28.44 -5.83
CA ARG A 105 -4.03 -28.21 -7.14
C ARG A 105 -2.54 -27.93 -6.98
N ALA A 106 -1.91 -27.36 -8.01
CA ALA A 106 -0.54 -26.87 -7.92
C ALA A 106 -0.37 -25.88 -6.76
N VAL A 107 0.88 -25.66 -6.35
CA VAL A 107 1.24 -24.62 -5.38
C VAL A 107 0.98 -23.25 -6.00
N CYS A 108 0.33 -22.34 -5.25
CA CYS A 108 0.22 -20.95 -5.65
C CYS A 108 1.51 -20.20 -5.33
N HIS A 109 2.06 -19.53 -6.35
CA HIS A 109 3.28 -18.73 -6.24
C HIS A 109 2.94 -17.26 -6.05
N TRP A 110 3.23 -16.73 -4.87
CA TRP A 110 2.99 -15.34 -4.51
C TRP A 110 4.11 -14.43 -4.96
N GLU A 111 3.74 -13.22 -5.38
CA GLU A 111 4.70 -12.17 -5.69
C GLU A 111 4.25 -10.82 -5.10
N PHE A 112 5.18 -10.11 -4.47
CA PHE A 112 4.98 -8.72 -4.09
C PHE A 112 4.74 -7.83 -5.31
N THR A 113 3.68 -7.02 -5.29
CA THR A 113 3.26 -6.22 -6.44
C THR A 113 3.44 -4.72 -6.23
N VAL A 114 2.98 -4.20 -5.08
CA VAL A 114 2.92 -2.75 -4.85
C VAL A 114 2.84 -2.43 -3.36
N VAL A 115 3.53 -1.36 -2.93
CA VAL A 115 3.22 -0.67 -1.68
C VAL A 115 2.29 0.48 -1.99
N SER A 116 1.26 0.63 -1.17
CA SER A 116 0.41 1.81 -1.13
C SER A 116 0.42 2.40 0.28
N ALA A 117 0.27 3.71 0.36
CA ALA A 117 -0.07 4.37 1.62
C ALA A 117 -1.47 4.96 1.53
N LYS A 118 -2.13 5.15 2.67
CA LYS A 118 -3.40 5.87 2.80
C LYS A 118 -3.20 6.99 3.80
N LEU A 119 -3.37 8.23 3.36
CA LEU A 119 -3.29 9.41 4.22
C LEU A 119 -4.63 10.12 4.30
N ARG A 120 -5.02 10.57 5.50
CA ARG A 120 -6.18 11.44 5.74
C ARG A 120 -5.82 12.57 6.69
N ALA A 121 -6.34 13.76 6.39
CA ALA A 121 -6.11 14.96 7.19
C ALA A 121 -6.73 14.84 8.60
N THR A 122 -7.84 14.12 8.70
CA THR A 122 -8.57 13.89 9.95
C THR A 122 -8.89 12.39 10.12
N ASN A 123 -9.33 12.00 11.32
CA ASN A 123 -9.82 10.64 11.59
C ASN A 123 -11.22 10.38 11.01
N ASP A 124 -11.87 11.42 10.47
CA ASP A 124 -13.20 11.32 9.87
C ASP A 124 -13.15 10.53 8.56
N GLU A 125 -14.10 9.62 8.37
CA GLU A 125 -14.21 8.81 7.15
C GLU A 125 -14.60 9.65 5.92
N ILE A 126 -15.15 10.84 6.12
CA ILE A 126 -15.49 11.75 5.01
C ILE A 126 -14.26 12.46 4.42
N SER A 127 -13.10 12.45 5.11
CA SER A 127 -11.86 13.07 4.63
C SER A 127 -11.34 12.37 3.36
N THR A 128 -10.72 13.14 2.47
CA THR A 128 -10.07 12.61 1.27
C THR A 128 -8.99 11.60 1.65
N ARG A 129 -8.98 10.46 0.96
CA ARG A 129 -7.96 9.41 1.13
C ARG A 129 -6.93 9.54 0.03
N PHE A 130 -5.80 10.18 0.32
CA PHE A 130 -4.68 10.27 -0.62
C PHE A 130 -3.91 8.96 -0.64
N ARG A 131 -3.70 8.39 -1.84
CA ARG A 131 -3.15 7.04 -2.02
C ARG A 131 -1.95 6.98 -2.95
N PRO A 132 -0.76 7.43 -2.51
CA PRO A 132 0.47 7.23 -3.28
C PRO A 132 0.82 5.75 -3.34
N ARG A 133 1.53 5.35 -4.40
CA ARG A 133 1.95 3.96 -4.64
C ARG A 133 3.38 3.89 -5.18
N ILE A 134 4.13 2.87 -4.75
CA ILE A 134 5.40 2.47 -5.35
C ILE A 134 5.31 1.00 -5.76
N PHE A 135 5.52 0.73 -7.05
CA PHE A 135 5.38 -0.62 -7.63
C PHE A 135 6.65 -1.44 -7.47
N ARG A 136 6.51 -2.77 -7.49
CA ARG A 136 7.58 -3.78 -7.42
C ARG A 136 8.84 -3.38 -8.17
N LYS A 137 8.72 -2.92 -9.43
CA LYS A 137 9.88 -2.51 -10.24
C LYS A 137 10.72 -1.43 -9.57
N SER A 138 10.09 -0.40 -9.01
CA SER A 138 10.79 0.69 -8.31
C SER A 138 11.33 0.23 -6.96
N VAL A 139 10.59 -0.63 -6.24
CA VAL A 139 11.04 -1.20 -4.97
C VAL A 139 12.31 -2.02 -5.14
N LEU A 140 12.33 -2.93 -6.10
CA LEU A 140 13.50 -3.77 -6.40
C LEU A 140 14.69 -2.98 -6.94
N ALA A 141 14.43 -1.89 -7.65
CA ALA A 141 15.46 -0.98 -8.14
C ALA A 141 15.97 0.00 -7.05
N GLU A 142 15.42 -0.05 -5.83
CA GLU A 142 15.74 0.84 -4.72
C GLU A 142 15.58 2.33 -5.09
N THR A 143 14.53 2.63 -5.86
CA THR A 143 14.22 4.00 -6.32
C THR A 143 13.02 4.59 -5.59
N SER A 144 12.72 5.86 -5.90
CA SER A 144 11.56 6.56 -5.39
C SER A 144 10.47 6.72 -6.46
N THR A 145 9.25 6.97 -6.00
CA THR A 145 8.10 7.35 -6.84
C THR A 145 7.34 8.45 -6.14
N THR A 146 7.27 9.61 -6.80
CA THR A 146 6.52 10.78 -6.35
C THR A 146 5.12 10.75 -6.95
N THR A 147 4.12 10.99 -6.11
CA THR A 147 2.72 11.18 -6.50
C THR A 147 2.30 12.59 -6.11
N TYR A 148 1.76 13.32 -7.07
CA TYR A 148 1.26 14.68 -6.90
C TYR A 148 -0.25 14.67 -6.70
N PHE A 149 -0.72 15.57 -5.84
CA PHE A 149 -2.11 15.73 -5.46
C PHE A 149 -2.49 17.21 -5.51
N TRP A 150 -3.74 17.49 -5.86
CA TRP A 150 -4.25 18.85 -5.83
C TRP A 150 -4.53 19.29 -4.39
N ARG A 151 -4.05 20.48 -4.01
CA ARG A 151 -4.24 21.03 -2.66
C ARG A 151 -5.71 21.32 -2.34
N GLY A 152 -6.54 21.64 -3.33
CA GLY A 152 -7.97 21.88 -3.12
C GLY A 152 -8.77 20.66 -2.67
N GLY A 153 -8.26 19.44 -2.87
CA GLY A 153 -8.87 18.21 -2.33
C GLY A 153 -8.57 17.97 -0.84
N TYR A 154 -7.78 18.83 -0.21
CA TYR A 154 -7.41 18.77 1.21
C TYR A 154 -8.20 19.81 2.04
N PRO A 155 -8.68 19.49 3.25
CA PRO A 155 -8.64 18.16 3.89
C PRO A 155 -9.69 17.19 3.34
N ARG A 156 -10.59 17.70 2.50
CA ARG A 156 -11.77 17.01 2.00
C ARG A 156 -12.18 17.56 0.63
N ASP A 157 -12.44 16.65 -0.30
CA ASP A 157 -13.09 16.90 -1.58
C ASP A 157 -14.62 17.03 -1.43
N GLU A 158 -15.31 17.54 -2.45
CA GLU A 158 -16.78 17.61 -2.47
C GLU A 158 -17.39 16.21 -2.25
N MET A 159 -16.78 15.17 -2.83
CA MET A 159 -17.17 13.79 -2.60
C MET A 159 -16.64 13.28 -1.25
N ALA A 160 -17.54 12.83 -0.37
CA ALA A 160 -17.14 12.20 0.89
C ALA A 160 -16.29 10.94 0.64
N ASN A 161 -15.23 10.75 1.44
CA ASN A 161 -14.34 9.58 1.38
C ASN A 161 -13.65 9.40 0.01
N TYR A 162 -13.45 10.50 -0.74
CA TYR A 162 -12.89 10.49 -2.08
C TYR A 162 -11.53 9.77 -2.12
N PRO A 163 -11.37 8.71 -2.95
CA PRO A 163 -10.12 7.96 -3.05
C PRO A 163 -9.16 8.60 -4.06
N ASP A 164 -8.51 9.68 -3.67
CA ASP A 164 -7.55 10.37 -4.54
C ASP A 164 -6.28 9.53 -4.75
N SER A 165 -6.05 9.10 -5.99
CA SER A 165 -4.84 8.35 -6.38
C SER A 165 -3.72 9.25 -6.91
N GLY A 166 -3.99 10.54 -7.10
CA GLY A 166 -3.07 11.52 -7.64
C GLY A 166 -2.52 11.16 -9.03
N TYR A 167 -1.46 11.87 -9.43
CA TYR A 167 -0.76 11.61 -10.68
C TYR A 167 0.75 11.59 -10.47
N ARG A 168 1.46 10.81 -11.30
CA ARG A 168 2.94 10.71 -11.24
C ARG A 168 3.65 11.95 -11.79
N THR A 169 2.95 12.76 -12.57
CA THR A 169 3.52 13.98 -13.14
C THR A 169 2.50 15.12 -13.06
N PRO A 170 2.93 16.37 -12.79
CA PRO A 170 2.05 17.53 -12.72
C PRO A 170 1.26 17.80 -14.01
N GLU A 171 1.78 17.40 -15.17
CA GLU A 171 1.18 17.70 -16.48
C GLU A 171 -0.18 17.01 -16.69
N ARG A 172 -0.47 15.96 -15.92
CA ARG A 172 -1.77 15.28 -15.93
C ARG A 172 -2.89 16.12 -15.28
N PHE A 173 -2.54 17.11 -14.47
CA PHE A 173 -3.48 18.10 -13.97
C PHE A 173 -3.75 19.19 -15.03
N LYS A 174 -4.93 19.80 -14.94
CA LYS A 174 -5.26 20.99 -15.73
C LYS A 174 -4.21 22.08 -15.49
N PRO A 175 -3.79 22.84 -16.54
CA PRO A 175 -2.78 23.87 -16.41
C PRO A 175 -2.99 24.82 -15.23
N GLU A 176 -4.24 25.23 -14.96
CA GLU A 176 -4.59 26.14 -13.87
C GLU A 176 -4.26 25.60 -12.46
N ILE A 177 -4.16 24.28 -12.29
CA ILE A 177 -3.97 23.60 -11.00
C ILE A 177 -2.50 23.23 -10.76
N ARG A 178 -1.64 23.24 -11.78
CA ARG A 178 -0.28 22.68 -11.70
C ARG A 178 0.63 23.37 -10.67
N ASN A 179 0.34 24.62 -10.33
CA ASN A 179 1.07 25.39 -9.32
C ASN A 179 0.47 25.27 -7.90
N ASP A 180 -0.64 24.53 -7.75
CA ASP A 180 -1.36 24.33 -6.49
C ASP A 180 -1.36 22.85 -6.10
N LEU A 181 -0.19 22.21 -6.19
CA LEU A 181 0.01 20.80 -5.89
C LEU A 181 0.80 20.63 -4.60
N PHE A 182 0.58 19.49 -3.95
CA PHE A 182 1.49 18.91 -2.97
C PHE A 182 1.90 17.53 -3.43
N SER A 183 2.92 16.94 -2.81
CA SER A 183 3.38 15.61 -3.23
C SER A 183 3.67 14.69 -2.06
N ILE A 184 3.54 13.39 -2.33
CA ILE A 184 3.98 12.33 -1.45
C ILE A 184 4.92 11.43 -2.24
N THR A 185 6.12 11.22 -1.72
CA THR A 185 7.14 10.36 -2.31
C THR A 185 7.29 9.12 -1.47
N LEU A 186 7.21 7.95 -2.12
CA LEU A 186 7.59 6.67 -1.53
C LEU A 186 8.94 6.27 -2.10
N SER A 187 9.90 5.91 -1.26
CA SER A 187 11.18 5.31 -1.68
C SER A 187 11.38 3.97 -0.99
N ALA A 188 12.17 3.12 -1.61
CA ALA A 188 12.51 1.80 -1.09
C ALA A 188 14.02 1.61 -1.05
N ARG A 189 14.50 0.91 -0.03
CA ARG A 189 15.88 0.47 0.06
C ARG A 189 15.93 -0.93 0.67
N LYS A 190 16.76 -1.80 0.12
CA LYS A 190 16.98 -3.12 0.70
C LYS A 190 17.69 -2.98 2.04
N VAL A 191 17.26 -3.74 3.04
CA VAL A 191 17.90 -3.78 4.36
C VAL A 191 18.20 -5.22 4.74
N THR A 192 19.20 -5.41 5.60
CA THR A 192 19.45 -6.72 6.21
C THR A 192 18.41 -6.93 7.33
N PRO A 193 17.75 -8.10 7.39
CA PRO A 193 16.84 -8.45 8.48
C PRO A 193 17.49 -8.37 9.86
#